data_AF-A0A327QND1-F1
#
_entry.id   AF-A0A327QND1-F1
#
_cell.length_a   1.000
_cell.length_b   1.000
_cell.length_c   1.000
_cell.angle_alpha   90.00
_cell.angle_beta   90.00
_cell.angle_gamma   90.00
#
_symmetry.space_group_name_H-M   'P 1'
#
loop_
_entity.id
_entity.type
_entity.pdbx_description
1 polymer ?
#
loop_
_entity_poly.entity_id
_entity_poly.type
_entity_poly.pdbx_seq_one_letter_code
_entity_poly.pdbx_strand_id
1 'polypeptide(L)'
;MLALQDNVKNAVHQSGGCVFMKLDLSCSFVVVVHNYILKQIDMQKKFLVLGLGCMLAMGGVTPAVAANTNTAFAVTGVKEAKDLIGRWDITVNEDGKEAPSWLEVKLSGYRTLVGYFVGSSGSARPVSKVEFDNGKFKFSIPPQWENGKNDVVVEGELTSTGIQGTLVTSEGKTYTWKGVKAPYLKRVVAPKWGKAINLFNGKDLTGWKIAPKNQWEVKDGILTSAKSGVNLVSEEKFTDFKLHVEFRYKKGSNSGVYLRGRYEVQIEDSPKDAHPSNVLYSGIYGFLTPSEINSLGPDQWQSYDITLVGRMVTVVVNGKTVISNQEIPGITGGALDANEGEPGPIYIQGDHGPIEFRKIVLTPAVNK
;
A
#
# COMPACT_ATOMS: atom_id res chain seq x y z
N MET A 1 -48.75 -19.54 5.42
CA MET A 1 -50.02 -20.26 5.57
C MET A 1 -49.69 -21.74 5.43
N LEU A 2 -49.91 -22.54 6.49
CA LEU A 2 -49.64 -24.00 6.65
C LEU A 2 -48.14 -24.39 6.62
N ALA A 3 -47.41 -24.77 7.67
CA ALA A 3 -47.61 -25.48 8.95
C ALA A 3 -48.03 -26.96 8.85
N LEU A 4 -47.18 -27.82 9.45
CA LEU A 4 -47.43 -29.03 10.28
C LEU A 4 -46.52 -30.21 9.84
N GLN A 5 -45.47 -30.53 10.62
CA GLN A 5 -45.40 -31.54 11.73
C GLN A 5 -44.97 -32.92 11.20
N ASP A 6 -44.21 -33.79 11.88
CA ASP A 6 -43.62 -33.82 13.22
C ASP A 6 -42.61 -35.00 13.32
N ASN A 7 -41.65 -34.85 14.24
CA ASN A 7 -41.04 -35.83 15.16
C ASN A 7 -40.55 -37.23 14.69
N VAL A 8 -39.32 -37.60 15.09
CA VAL A 8 -39.04 -38.61 16.16
C VAL A 8 -37.62 -38.41 16.73
N LYS A 9 -37.51 -38.51 18.06
CA LYS A 9 -36.32 -38.40 18.92
C LYS A 9 -35.54 -39.73 19.06
N ASN A 10 -34.23 -39.58 19.34
CA ASN A 10 -33.34 -40.37 20.23
C ASN A 10 -33.35 -41.91 20.19
N ALA A 11 -32.19 -42.53 19.95
CA ALA A 11 -31.26 -43.01 21.00
C ALA A 11 -30.22 -44.04 20.48
N VAL A 12 -29.14 -44.17 21.26
CA VAL A 12 -28.27 -45.36 21.47
C VAL A 12 -26.81 -45.29 20.94
N HIS A 13 -25.96 -45.68 21.88
CA HIS A 13 -24.52 -45.68 22.03
C HIS A 13 -23.76 -46.75 21.19
N GLN A 14 -22.47 -46.45 21.01
CA GLN A 14 -21.29 -47.32 21.04
C GLN A 14 -20.79 -48.08 19.78
N SER A 15 -19.47 -47.92 19.63
CA SER A 15 -18.44 -48.86 19.17
C SER A 15 -17.90 -48.74 17.73
N GLY A 16 -16.62 -48.36 17.67
CA GLY A 16 -15.55 -49.03 16.92
C GLY A 16 -15.72 -49.30 15.43
N GLY A 17 -14.94 -48.60 14.60
CA GLY A 17 -14.68 -49.03 13.24
C GLY A 17 -13.96 -47.98 12.40
N CYS A 18 -12.65 -48.15 12.25
CA CYS A 18 -11.85 -47.41 11.28
C CYS A 18 -12.33 -47.80 9.87
N VAL A 19 -12.86 -46.84 9.10
CA VAL A 19 -13.14 -47.02 7.67
C VAL A 19 -12.33 -45.98 6.90
N PHE A 20 -11.28 -46.46 6.23
CA PHE A 20 -10.58 -45.74 5.18
C PHE A 20 -11.54 -45.55 4.00
N MET A 21 -11.99 -44.33 3.74
CA MET A 21 -12.58 -43.96 2.45
C MET A 21 -11.46 -43.51 1.51
N LYS A 22 -11.10 -44.36 0.55
CA LYS A 22 -10.45 -43.95 -0.70
C LYS A 22 -11.47 -43.12 -1.49
N LEU A 23 -11.14 -41.86 -1.76
CA LEU A 23 -11.83 -41.05 -2.77
C LEU A 23 -11.08 -41.21 -4.11
N ASP A 24 -11.66 -42.00 -5.01
CA ASP A 24 -11.30 -42.00 -6.42
C ASP A 24 -11.88 -40.73 -7.07
N LEU A 25 -11.01 -39.76 -7.41
CA LEU A 25 -11.34 -38.67 -8.32
C LEU A 25 -10.83 -39.01 -9.72
N SER A 26 -11.68 -39.62 -10.55
CA SER A 26 -11.49 -39.59 -12.00
C SER A 26 -12.83 -39.50 -12.72
N CYS A 27 -12.82 -38.76 -13.85
CA CYS A 27 -13.85 -38.73 -14.90
C CYS A 27 -15.06 -37.78 -14.85
N SER A 28 -15.12 -36.74 -14.00
CA SER A 28 -16.22 -35.73 -14.09
C SER A 28 -15.81 -34.31 -14.47
N PHE A 29 -14.51 -33.99 -14.61
CA PHE A 29 -14.06 -32.63 -14.94
C PHE A 29 -13.72 -32.40 -16.43
N VAL A 30 -13.56 -33.47 -17.21
CA VAL A 30 -13.12 -33.38 -18.62
C VAL A 30 -14.28 -33.10 -19.59
N VAL A 31 -15.53 -33.41 -19.22
CA VAL A 31 -16.70 -33.27 -20.12
C VAL A 31 -17.22 -31.82 -20.18
N VAL A 32 -17.01 -31.01 -19.13
CA VAL A 32 -17.52 -29.62 -19.09
C VAL A 32 -16.65 -28.66 -19.90
N VAL A 33 -15.33 -28.90 -19.97
CA VAL A 33 -14.40 -28.04 -20.73
C VAL A 33 -14.48 -28.29 -22.24
N HIS A 34 -14.79 -29.52 -22.66
CA HIS A 34 -14.85 -29.87 -24.09
C HIS A 34 -16.07 -29.27 -24.81
N ASN A 35 -17.21 -29.09 -24.12
CA ASN A 35 -18.43 -28.53 -24.71
C ASN A 35 -18.40 -26.99 -24.83
N TYR A 36 -17.53 -26.29 -24.11
CA TYR A 36 -17.43 -24.83 -24.18
C TYR A 36 -16.52 -24.37 -25.35
N ILE A 37 -15.50 -25.16 -25.70
CA ILE A 37 -14.55 -24.86 -26.77
C ILE A 37 -15.18 -25.06 -28.16
N LEU A 38 -16.07 -26.05 -28.32
CA LEU A 38 -16.72 -26.32 -29.61
C LEU A 38 -17.80 -25.28 -29.98
N LYS A 39 -18.39 -24.58 -29.02
CA LYS A 39 -19.35 -23.47 -29.29
C LYS A 39 -18.68 -22.16 -29.73
N GLN A 40 -17.40 -21.95 -29.42
CA GLN A 40 -16.64 -20.76 -29.84
C GLN A 40 -16.10 -20.89 -31.28
N ILE A 41 -15.83 -22.12 -31.74
CA ILE A 41 -15.28 -22.38 -33.07
C ILE A 41 -16.36 -22.32 -34.18
N ASP A 42 -17.63 -22.55 -33.85
CA ASP A 42 -18.76 -22.49 -34.81
C ASP A 42 -19.27 -21.05 -35.07
N MET A 43 -18.90 -20.07 -34.23
CA MET A 43 -19.34 -18.67 -34.38
C MET A 43 -18.46 -17.87 -35.36
N GLN A 44 -17.25 -18.33 -35.66
CA GLN A 44 -16.28 -17.62 -36.51
C GLN A 44 -16.32 -18.03 -37.99
N LYS A 45 -17.24 -18.91 -38.41
CA LYS A 45 -17.35 -19.38 -39.80
C LYS A 45 -18.52 -18.83 -40.62
N LYS A 46 -19.27 -17.84 -40.11
CA LYS A 46 -20.50 -17.32 -40.76
C LYS A 46 -20.45 -15.90 -41.32
N PHE A 47 -19.27 -15.29 -41.48
CA PHE A 47 -19.15 -14.01 -42.20
C PHE A 47 -18.07 -14.08 -43.28
N LEU A 48 -18.35 -14.85 -44.34
CA LEU A 48 -17.71 -14.66 -45.64
C LEU A 48 -18.70 -15.12 -46.72
N VAL A 49 -18.86 -14.30 -47.76
CA VAL A 49 -19.65 -14.50 -49.00
C VAL A 49 -21.03 -13.81 -49.03
N LEU A 50 -21.04 -12.60 -49.63
CA LEU A 50 -22.07 -12.01 -50.52
C LEU A 50 -21.72 -10.50 -50.66
N GLY A 51 -21.44 -9.91 -51.81
CA GLY A 51 -21.50 -10.39 -53.19
C GLY A 51 -20.72 -9.50 -54.16
N LEU A 52 -20.49 -10.05 -55.35
CA LEU A 52 -19.99 -9.37 -56.53
C LEU A 52 -21.20 -8.99 -57.40
N GLY A 53 -21.30 -7.75 -57.91
CA GLY A 53 -22.29 -7.41 -58.92
C GLY A 53 -22.50 -5.93 -59.25
N CYS A 54 -21.66 -5.40 -60.15
CA CYS A 54 -21.88 -4.31 -61.12
C CYS A 54 -22.41 -2.93 -60.69
N MET A 55 -21.60 -1.89 -60.87
CA MET A 55 -21.85 -0.88 -61.94
C MET A 55 -20.64 0.05 -62.14
N LEU A 56 -20.31 0.26 -63.42
CA LEU A 56 -19.39 1.27 -63.94
C LEU A 56 -20.00 2.67 -63.79
N ALA A 57 -19.25 3.62 -63.24
CA ALA A 57 -19.34 5.03 -63.60
C ALA A 57 -17.97 5.67 -63.42
N MET A 58 -17.44 6.23 -64.51
CA MET A 58 -16.18 6.96 -64.53
C MET A 58 -16.33 8.29 -63.78
N GLY A 59 -15.34 8.63 -62.96
CA GLY A 59 -15.19 9.96 -62.35
C GLY A 59 -13.85 10.02 -61.63
N GLY A 60 -12.89 10.74 -62.21
CA GLY A 60 -11.54 10.83 -61.70
C GLY A 60 -11.49 11.44 -60.30
N VAL A 61 -10.87 10.74 -59.37
CA VAL A 61 -10.44 11.28 -58.08
C VAL A 61 -9.02 10.77 -57.84
N THR A 62 -8.10 11.72 -57.68
CA THR A 62 -6.71 11.48 -57.30
C THR A 62 -6.64 10.72 -55.97
N PRO A 63 -5.76 9.73 -55.80
CA PRO A 63 -5.58 9.11 -54.49
C PRO A 63 -4.76 10.07 -53.63
N ALA A 64 -5.42 10.74 -52.69
CA ALA A 64 -4.73 11.30 -51.53
C ALA A 64 -4.19 10.13 -50.71
N VAL A 65 -2.87 9.96 -50.71
CA VAL A 65 -2.18 9.05 -49.80
C VAL A 65 -2.36 9.60 -48.39
N ALA A 66 -3.38 9.11 -47.67
CA ALA A 66 -3.46 9.29 -46.24
C ALA A 66 -2.31 8.51 -45.61
N ALA A 67 -1.25 9.22 -45.21
CA ALA A 67 -0.17 8.66 -44.42
C ALA A 67 -0.76 8.13 -43.10
N ASN A 68 -0.80 6.80 -42.95
CA ASN A 68 -1.05 6.15 -41.68
C ASN A 68 0.16 6.42 -40.75
N THR A 69 0.13 7.51 -40.00
CA THR A 69 1.17 7.88 -39.01
C THR A 69 0.88 7.35 -37.61
N ASN A 70 0.03 6.33 -37.47
CA ASN A 70 -0.35 5.78 -36.17
C ASN A 70 0.13 4.34 -36.00
N THR A 71 1.42 4.12 -35.71
CA THR A 71 1.84 2.93 -34.95
C THR A 71 3.28 2.93 -34.41
N ALA A 72 4.18 3.82 -34.88
CA ALA A 72 5.59 3.75 -34.49
C ALA A 72 5.95 4.51 -33.19
N PHE A 73 5.23 5.59 -32.86
CA PHE A 73 5.58 6.46 -31.72
C PHE A 73 5.33 5.85 -30.33
N ALA A 74 4.39 4.93 -30.19
CA ALA A 74 4.02 4.40 -28.86
C ALA A 74 4.96 3.28 -28.37
N VAL A 75 5.73 2.65 -29.25
CA VAL A 75 6.63 1.53 -28.89
C VAL A 75 8.04 2.04 -28.55
N THR A 76 8.49 3.13 -29.17
CA THR A 76 9.80 3.74 -28.90
C THR A 76 9.84 4.39 -27.51
N GLY A 77 8.80 5.13 -27.12
CA GLY A 77 8.74 5.81 -25.83
C GLY A 77 8.84 4.89 -24.61
N VAL A 78 8.34 3.64 -24.69
CA VAL A 78 8.45 2.67 -23.59
C VAL A 78 9.88 2.14 -23.43
N LYS A 79 10.58 1.89 -24.53
CA LYS A 79 11.98 1.43 -24.51
C LYS A 79 12.90 2.52 -23.95
N GLU A 80 12.56 3.78 -24.20
CA GLU A 80 13.24 4.96 -23.65
C GLU A 80 12.90 5.19 -22.17
N ALA A 81 11.68 4.84 -21.73
CA ALA A 81 11.25 4.99 -20.34
C ALA A 81 11.79 3.92 -19.37
N LYS A 82 12.59 2.96 -19.85
CA LYS A 82 13.11 1.85 -19.02
C LYS A 82 13.80 2.33 -17.74
N ASP A 83 14.49 3.48 -17.81
CA ASP A 83 15.25 4.03 -16.70
C ASP A 83 14.34 4.75 -15.69
N LEU A 84 13.18 5.24 -16.15
CA LEU A 84 12.12 5.80 -15.30
C LEU A 84 11.36 4.70 -14.53
N ILE A 85 11.08 3.55 -15.16
CA ILE A 85 10.32 2.45 -14.55
C ILE A 85 10.99 1.96 -13.25
N GLY A 86 10.21 1.86 -12.19
CA GLY A 86 10.65 1.44 -10.86
C GLY A 86 10.13 2.38 -9.78
N ARG A 87 10.73 2.30 -8.59
CA ARG A 87 10.36 3.04 -7.41
C ARG A 87 11.43 4.07 -7.05
N TRP A 88 11.00 5.20 -6.53
CA TRP A 88 11.83 6.37 -6.32
C TRP A 88 11.56 6.99 -4.96
N ASP A 89 12.62 7.12 -4.18
CA ASP A 89 12.65 7.90 -2.96
C ASP A 89 12.82 9.36 -3.36
N ILE A 90 11.83 10.20 -3.07
CA ILE A 90 11.80 11.61 -3.48
C ILE A 90 11.93 12.52 -2.26
N THR A 91 12.77 13.54 -2.39
CA THR A 91 12.86 14.65 -1.44
C THR A 91 12.40 15.92 -2.15
N VAL A 92 11.31 16.50 -1.64
CA VAL A 92 10.77 17.79 -2.06
C VAL A 92 11.40 18.89 -1.19
N ASN A 93 11.85 19.97 -1.82
CA ASN A 93 12.34 21.17 -1.14
C ASN A 93 11.19 22.17 -1.00
N GLU A 94 10.56 22.17 0.17
CA GLU A 94 9.51 23.10 0.56
C GLU A 94 10.14 24.32 1.27
N ASP A 95 10.52 25.33 0.49
CA ASP A 95 11.06 26.60 0.99
C ASP A 95 12.30 26.44 1.92
N GLY A 96 13.21 25.52 1.55
CA GLY A 96 14.43 25.20 2.30
C GLY A 96 14.25 24.06 3.31
N LYS A 97 13.03 23.55 3.50
CA LYS A 97 12.73 22.38 4.32
C LYS A 97 12.58 21.15 3.43
N GLU A 98 13.27 20.07 3.77
CA GLU A 98 13.10 18.80 3.09
C GLU A 98 11.81 18.11 3.55
N ALA A 99 11.00 17.66 2.59
CA ALA A 99 9.79 16.89 2.81
C ALA A 99 9.87 15.58 1.99
N PRO A 100 9.58 14.42 2.61
CA PRO A 100 9.65 13.15 1.90
C PRO A 100 8.45 12.94 0.98
N SER A 101 8.69 12.24 -0.11
CA SER A 101 7.71 11.84 -1.11
C SER A 101 8.18 10.56 -1.79
N TRP A 102 7.33 9.92 -2.58
CA TRP A 102 7.69 8.69 -3.29
C TRP A 102 6.89 8.51 -4.57
N LEU A 103 7.51 7.86 -5.55
CA LEU A 103 6.92 7.57 -6.86
C LEU A 103 7.21 6.13 -7.28
N GLU A 104 6.19 5.41 -7.72
CA GLU A 104 6.33 4.22 -8.55
C GLU A 104 5.87 4.50 -9.97
N VAL A 105 6.69 4.14 -10.95
CA VAL A 105 6.32 4.09 -12.37
C VAL A 105 6.41 2.65 -12.84
N LYS A 106 5.35 2.16 -13.47
CA LYS A 106 5.27 0.80 -14.02
C LYS A 106 4.67 0.80 -15.42
N LEU A 107 5.06 -0.19 -16.21
CA LEU A 107 4.46 -0.42 -17.52
C LEU A 107 3.14 -1.19 -17.35
N SER A 108 2.05 -0.59 -17.83
CA SER A 108 0.75 -1.23 -17.98
C SER A 108 0.56 -1.68 -19.43
N GLY A 109 0.39 -2.99 -19.61
CA GLY A 109 0.39 -3.62 -20.92
C GLY A 109 1.73 -3.40 -21.64
N TYR A 110 1.68 -2.89 -22.87
CA TYR A 110 2.88 -2.74 -23.72
C TYR A 110 3.26 -1.28 -23.98
N ARG A 111 2.47 -0.30 -23.51
CA ARG A 111 2.53 1.08 -24.01
C ARG A 111 2.33 2.17 -22.96
N THR A 112 1.59 1.90 -21.90
CA THR A 112 1.15 2.96 -20.99
C THR A 112 1.94 2.90 -19.70
N LEU A 113 2.61 3.98 -19.32
CA LEU A 113 3.17 4.10 -17.99
C LEU A 113 2.06 4.54 -17.03
N VAL A 114 1.97 3.86 -15.90
CA VAL A 114 1.05 4.15 -14.79
C VAL A 114 1.84 4.05 -13.49
N GLY A 115 1.22 4.31 -12.34
CA GLY A 115 2.00 4.33 -11.12
C GLY A 115 1.23 4.60 -9.85
N TYR A 116 1.99 4.99 -8.83
CA TYR A 116 1.50 5.53 -7.57
C TYR A 116 2.40 6.68 -7.13
N PHE A 117 1.80 7.66 -6.47
CA PHE A 117 2.53 8.79 -5.88
C PHE A 117 2.10 9.00 -4.43
N VAL A 118 3.07 9.29 -3.57
CA VAL A 118 2.87 9.62 -2.16
C VAL A 118 3.44 11.01 -1.93
N GLY A 119 2.62 11.93 -1.40
CA GLY A 119 3.08 13.24 -0.96
C GLY A 119 3.66 13.18 0.45
N SER A 120 4.03 14.35 1.00
CA SER A 120 4.49 14.45 2.40
C SER A 120 3.40 14.07 3.42
N SER A 121 2.14 14.14 3.00
CA SER A 121 0.97 13.66 3.72
C SER A 121 0.03 12.88 2.78
N GLY A 122 -0.96 12.22 3.38
CA GLY A 122 -1.97 11.45 2.64
C GLY A 122 -1.51 10.08 2.18
N SER A 123 -2.42 9.36 1.53
CA SER A 123 -2.20 7.97 1.13
C SER A 123 -1.49 7.87 -0.23
N ALA A 124 -1.01 6.68 -0.59
CA ALA A 124 -0.55 6.43 -1.95
C ALA A 124 -1.70 6.57 -2.95
N ARG A 125 -1.55 7.50 -3.89
CA ARG A 125 -2.56 7.83 -4.90
C ARG A 125 -2.21 7.19 -6.24
N PRO A 126 -3.16 6.51 -6.91
CA PRO A 126 -2.90 5.93 -8.22
C PRO A 126 -2.64 7.02 -9.27
N VAL A 127 -1.63 6.80 -10.08
CA VAL A 127 -1.33 7.61 -11.27
C VAL A 127 -1.84 6.83 -12.49
N SER A 128 -2.92 7.32 -13.09
CA SER A 128 -3.59 6.64 -14.21
C SER A 128 -2.78 6.67 -15.50
N LYS A 129 -1.89 7.66 -15.66
CA LYS A 129 -0.97 7.80 -16.79
C LYS A 129 0.22 8.66 -16.40
N VAL A 130 1.43 8.20 -16.73
CA VAL A 130 2.65 9.00 -16.73
C VAL A 130 2.99 9.29 -18.19
N GLU A 131 2.95 10.56 -18.57
CA GLU A 131 3.42 11.01 -19.88
C GLU A 131 4.94 11.02 -19.86
N PHE A 132 5.57 10.46 -20.89
CA PHE A 132 7.02 10.40 -21.00
C PHE A 132 7.45 10.74 -22.42
N ASP A 133 8.36 11.69 -22.57
CA ASP A 133 8.95 12.09 -23.84
C ASP A 133 10.37 12.61 -23.61
N ASN A 134 11.33 12.10 -24.39
CA ASN A 134 12.72 12.59 -24.39
C ASN A 134 13.35 12.73 -22.99
N GLY A 135 13.16 11.73 -22.13
CA GLY A 135 13.72 11.72 -20.77
C GLY A 135 12.94 12.57 -19.75
N LYS A 136 11.89 13.28 -20.18
CA LYS A 136 11.00 14.06 -19.32
C LYS A 136 9.70 13.30 -19.06
N PHE A 137 9.09 13.54 -17.91
CA PHE A 137 7.81 12.95 -17.56
C PHE A 137 6.89 13.92 -16.84
N LYS A 138 5.59 13.62 -16.93
CA LYS A 138 4.53 14.39 -16.28
C LYS A 138 3.36 13.51 -15.88
N PHE A 139 2.76 13.82 -14.75
CA PHE A 139 1.43 13.32 -14.39
C PHE A 139 0.72 14.31 -13.46
N SER A 140 -0.58 14.09 -13.25
CA SER A 140 -1.33 14.80 -12.22
C SER A 140 -2.18 13.82 -11.40
N ILE A 141 -2.50 14.23 -10.18
CA ILE A 141 -3.39 13.51 -9.27
C ILE A 141 -4.32 14.52 -8.59
N PRO A 142 -5.59 14.16 -8.31
CA PRO A 142 -6.49 15.05 -7.59
C PRO A 142 -6.03 15.27 -6.14
N PRO A 143 -6.40 16.40 -5.51
CA PRO A 143 -6.19 16.60 -4.09
C PRO A 143 -6.96 15.54 -3.27
N GLN A 144 -6.41 15.16 -2.12
CA GLN A 144 -7.00 14.22 -1.18
C GLN A 144 -7.34 14.89 0.15
N TRP A 145 -6.34 15.48 0.80
CA TRP A 145 -6.45 16.13 2.11
C TRP A 145 -5.92 17.56 2.09
N GLU A 146 -5.29 17.96 0.99
CA GLU A 146 -4.82 19.29 0.75
C GLU A 146 -5.99 20.29 0.65
N ASN A 147 -5.74 21.56 0.97
CA ASN A 147 -6.80 22.59 1.04
C ASN A 147 -7.16 23.16 -0.34
N GLY A 148 -6.24 23.05 -1.28
CA GLY A 148 -6.41 23.49 -2.66
C GLY A 148 -7.40 22.61 -3.45
N LYS A 149 -7.85 23.15 -4.58
CA LYS A 149 -8.83 22.49 -5.46
C LYS A 149 -8.23 22.01 -6.79
N ASN A 150 -7.01 22.43 -7.08
CA ASN A 150 -6.33 22.03 -8.31
C ASN A 150 -5.72 20.64 -8.13
N ASP A 151 -5.54 19.93 -9.24
CA ASP A 151 -4.70 18.75 -9.24
C ASP A 151 -3.28 19.10 -8.80
N VAL A 152 -2.65 18.17 -8.07
CA VAL A 152 -1.22 18.18 -7.86
C VAL A 152 -0.56 17.76 -9.17
N VAL A 153 0.36 18.57 -9.68
CA VAL A 153 1.07 18.31 -10.94
C VAL A 153 2.53 18.02 -10.63
N VAL A 154 3.03 16.89 -11.13
CA VAL A 154 4.43 16.49 -11.00
C VAL A 154 5.05 16.44 -12.38
N GLU A 155 6.10 17.21 -12.58
CA GLU A 155 6.92 17.21 -13.79
C GLU A 155 8.35 16.86 -13.40
N GLY A 156 9.01 16.02 -14.19
CA GLY A 156 10.39 15.64 -13.91
C GLY A 156 11.17 15.21 -15.14
N GLU A 157 12.46 14.98 -14.93
CA GLU A 157 13.38 14.50 -15.95
C GLU A 157 14.35 13.49 -15.34
N LEU A 158 14.80 12.56 -16.19
CA LEU A 158 15.89 11.64 -15.86
C LEU A 158 17.20 12.43 -15.79
N THR A 159 18.01 12.09 -14.79
CA THR A 159 19.39 12.57 -14.66
C THR A 159 20.35 11.38 -14.72
N SER A 160 21.65 11.65 -14.68
CA SER A 160 22.67 10.59 -14.62
C SER A 160 22.61 9.73 -13.36
N THR A 161 21.98 10.21 -12.29
CA THR A 161 21.97 9.55 -10.97
C THR A 161 20.58 9.33 -10.39
N GLY A 162 19.52 9.81 -11.06
CA GLY A 162 18.15 9.59 -10.65
C GLY A 162 17.14 10.43 -11.42
N ILE A 163 16.25 11.11 -10.70
CA ILE A 163 15.23 12.01 -11.27
C ILE A 163 15.22 13.34 -10.53
N GLN A 164 14.77 14.40 -11.20
CA GLN A 164 14.53 15.70 -10.57
C GLN A 164 13.39 16.42 -11.27
N GLY A 165 12.82 17.44 -10.63
CA GLY A 165 11.76 18.21 -11.27
C GLY A 165 11.06 19.21 -10.37
N THR A 166 9.81 19.49 -10.74
CA THR A 166 8.92 20.41 -10.03
C THR A 166 7.63 19.71 -9.61
N LEU A 167 7.09 20.16 -8.49
CA LEU A 167 5.79 19.75 -7.96
C LEU A 167 4.96 21.02 -7.76
N VAL A 168 3.81 21.08 -8.41
CA VAL A 168 2.81 22.12 -8.19
C VAL A 168 1.74 21.55 -7.28
N THR A 169 1.58 22.13 -6.09
CA THR A 169 0.57 21.70 -5.12
C THR A 169 -0.84 22.08 -5.60
N SER A 170 -1.85 21.52 -4.95
CA SER A 170 -3.25 21.85 -5.20
C SER A 170 -3.60 23.33 -4.93
N GLU A 171 -2.80 24.02 -4.13
CA GLU A 171 -2.89 25.46 -3.85
C GLU A 171 -2.13 26.32 -4.89
N GLY A 172 -1.44 25.69 -5.86
CA GLY A 172 -0.67 26.38 -6.90
C GLY A 172 0.75 26.76 -6.49
N LYS A 173 1.23 26.32 -5.32
CA LYS A 173 2.64 26.52 -4.94
C LYS A 173 3.54 25.59 -5.72
N THR A 174 4.71 26.06 -6.13
CA THR A 174 5.68 25.25 -6.87
C THR A 174 6.91 24.97 -6.02
N TYR A 175 7.29 23.70 -5.93
CA TYR A 175 8.48 23.23 -5.23
C TYR A 175 9.39 22.45 -6.17
N THR A 176 10.69 22.45 -5.87
CA THR A 176 11.65 21.59 -6.58
C THR A 176 11.81 20.28 -5.83
N TRP A 177 12.13 19.21 -6.54
CA TRP A 177 12.38 17.92 -5.90
C TRP A 177 13.47 17.14 -6.63
N LYS A 178 14.09 16.21 -5.91
CA LYS A 178 15.06 15.23 -6.43
C LYS A 178 14.64 13.85 -5.96
N GLY A 179 14.95 12.83 -6.75
CA GLY A 179 14.69 11.45 -6.38
C GLY A 179 15.80 10.51 -6.82
N VAL A 180 15.98 9.47 -6.01
CA VAL A 180 16.92 8.36 -6.24
C VAL A 180 16.14 7.05 -6.29
N LYS A 181 16.68 6.02 -6.94
CA LYS A 181 16.00 4.72 -6.96
C LYS A 181 15.84 4.20 -5.53
N ALA A 182 14.61 3.86 -5.17
CA ALA A 182 14.33 3.23 -3.90
C ALA A 182 15.04 1.85 -3.85
N PRO A 183 15.75 1.52 -2.77
CA PRO A 183 16.47 0.25 -2.66
C PRO A 183 15.48 -0.92 -2.66
N TYR A 184 15.89 -2.10 -3.12
CA TYR A 184 14.99 -3.27 -3.14
C TYR A 184 14.70 -3.85 -1.74
N LEU A 185 15.67 -3.73 -0.82
CA LEU A 185 15.59 -4.21 0.57
C LEU A 185 15.24 -5.70 0.76
N LYS A 186 15.42 -6.53 -0.26
CA LYS A 186 15.26 -7.99 -0.10
C LYS A 186 16.42 -8.57 0.71
N ARG A 187 16.10 -9.22 1.84
CA ARG A 187 17.07 -10.02 2.60
C ARG A 187 17.19 -11.40 1.98
N VAL A 188 18.42 -11.88 1.85
CA VAL A 188 18.72 -13.24 1.35
C VAL A 188 18.97 -14.24 2.48
N VAL A 189 19.22 -13.76 3.69
CA VAL A 189 19.37 -14.58 4.91
C VAL A 189 18.31 -14.16 5.91
N ALA A 190 17.73 -15.12 6.60
CA ALA A 190 16.79 -14.85 7.69
C ALA A 190 17.47 -14.07 8.83
N PRO A 191 16.81 -13.06 9.41
CA PRO A 191 17.36 -12.34 10.56
C PRO A 191 17.55 -13.25 11.78
N LYS A 192 18.65 -13.03 12.49
CA LYS A 192 18.88 -13.52 13.84
C LYS A 192 18.36 -12.47 14.80
N TRP A 193 17.40 -12.85 15.65
CA TRP A 193 16.78 -11.93 16.59
C TRP A 193 17.65 -11.74 17.83
N GLY A 194 17.83 -10.49 18.23
CA GLY A 194 18.54 -10.10 19.44
C GLY A 194 17.68 -10.17 20.69
N LYS A 195 18.10 -9.41 21.71
CA LYS A 195 17.35 -9.25 22.96
C LYS A 195 16.22 -8.22 22.77
N ALA A 196 15.06 -8.50 23.36
CA ALA A 196 13.96 -7.55 23.42
C ALA A 196 14.31 -6.31 24.26
N ILE A 197 13.88 -5.14 23.81
CA ILE A 197 14.10 -3.81 24.38
C ILE A 197 12.73 -3.18 24.64
N ASN A 198 12.52 -2.69 25.86
CA ASN A 198 11.33 -1.88 26.17
C ASN A 198 11.59 -0.45 25.70
N LEU A 199 11.01 -0.06 24.56
CA LEU A 199 11.11 1.31 24.05
C LEU A 199 10.29 2.28 24.92
N PHE A 200 9.19 1.80 25.50
CA PHE A 200 8.49 2.53 26.56
C PHE A 200 8.83 1.93 27.93
N ASN A 201 9.36 2.76 28.82
CA ASN A 201 9.87 2.34 30.13
C ASN A 201 8.82 2.33 31.26
N GLY A 202 7.59 2.77 30.98
CA GLY A 202 6.50 2.84 31.96
C GLY A 202 6.62 3.99 32.98
N LYS A 203 7.56 4.92 32.81
CA LYS A 203 7.84 5.98 33.79
C LYS A 203 7.86 7.37 33.18
N ASP A 204 8.55 7.53 32.05
CA ASP A 204 8.78 8.82 31.41
C ASP A 204 9.05 8.65 29.90
N LEU A 205 9.49 9.72 29.25
CA LEU A 205 9.80 9.77 27.82
C LEU A 205 11.30 9.58 27.53
N THR A 206 12.09 9.07 28.47
CA THR A 206 13.51 8.77 28.22
C THR A 206 13.62 7.80 27.04
N GLY A 207 14.51 8.10 26.08
CA GLY A 207 14.63 7.35 24.82
C GLY A 207 13.69 7.83 23.71
N TRP A 208 12.92 8.89 23.94
CA TRP A 208 12.05 9.52 22.94
C TRP A 208 12.39 10.99 22.71
N LYS A 209 12.46 11.36 21.44
CA LYS A 209 12.49 12.75 20.97
C LYS A 209 11.07 13.29 20.90
N ILE A 210 10.90 14.48 21.48
CA ILE A 210 9.62 15.17 21.56
C ILE A 210 9.84 16.68 21.50
N ALA A 211 8.89 17.40 20.90
CA ALA A 211 8.93 18.86 20.91
C ALA A 211 8.70 19.41 22.35
N PRO A 212 9.31 20.56 22.72
CA PRO A 212 9.21 21.09 24.08
C PRO A 212 7.78 21.33 24.57
N LYS A 213 6.91 21.83 23.69
CA LYS A 213 5.47 21.99 23.97
C LYS A 213 4.74 20.76 23.45
N ASN A 214 4.35 19.87 24.35
CA ASN A 214 3.70 18.61 24.00
C ASN A 214 2.57 18.24 24.98
N GLN A 215 1.82 17.20 24.61
CA GLN A 215 0.63 16.70 25.29
C GLN A 215 0.83 15.31 25.91
N TRP A 216 2.03 14.72 25.77
CA TRP A 216 2.30 13.35 26.17
C TRP A 216 2.61 13.29 27.67
N GLU A 217 1.89 12.43 28.37
CA GLU A 217 2.02 12.25 29.82
C GLU A 217 2.10 10.75 30.14
N VAL A 218 2.85 10.38 31.18
CA VAL A 218 2.82 9.01 31.72
C VAL A 218 1.95 9.00 32.97
N LYS A 219 0.85 8.24 32.94
CA LYS A 219 -0.12 8.08 34.04
C LYS A 219 -0.22 6.62 34.41
N ASP A 220 0.11 6.27 35.64
CA ASP A 220 0.03 4.89 36.16
C ASP A 220 0.69 3.84 35.24
N GLY A 221 1.84 4.20 34.66
CA GLY A 221 2.58 3.35 33.72
C GLY A 221 2.02 3.31 32.29
N ILE A 222 1.09 4.20 31.95
CA ILE A 222 0.49 4.32 30.62
C ILE A 222 0.92 5.63 29.98
N LEU A 223 1.56 5.55 28.81
CA LEU A 223 1.85 6.69 27.96
C LEU A 223 0.55 7.18 27.32
N THR A 224 0.18 8.42 27.57
CA THR A 224 -1.14 8.98 27.23
C THR A 224 -0.98 10.27 26.44
N SER A 225 -1.67 10.36 25.31
CA SER A 225 -1.96 11.60 24.59
C SER A 225 -3.47 11.85 24.69
N ALA A 226 -3.89 12.82 25.49
CA ALA A 226 -5.32 13.08 25.74
C ALA A 226 -6.02 13.88 24.61
N LYS A 227 -5.25 14.43 23.67
CA LYS A 227 -5.69 15.27 22.56
C LYS A 227 -4.64 15.25 21.45
N SER A 228 -4.98 15.76 20.27
CA SER A 228 -3.99 16.06 19.23
C SER A 228 -2.91 17.01 19.74
N GLY A 229 -1.65 16.73 19.40
CA GLY A 229 -0.53 17.62 19.64
C GLY A 229 0.67 17.30 18.76
N VAL A 230 1.77 16.85 19.36
CA VAL A 230 3.00 16.54 18.64
C VAL A 230 3.26 15.04 18.59
N ASN A 231 4.12 14.66 17.67
CA ASN A 231 4.57 13.31 17.42
C ASN A 231 5.68 12.87 18.38
N LEU A 232 5.80 11.55 18.57
CA LEU A 232 6.85 10.92 19.39
C LEU A 232 7.76 10.08 18.51
N VAL A 233 9.07 10.27 18.61
CA VAL A 233 10.06 9.55 17.78
C VAL A 233 11.11 8.92 18.68
N SER A 234 11.37 7.61 18.55
CA SER A 234 12.42 6.98 19.33
C SER A 234 13.80 7.56 19.00
N GLU A 235 14.68 7.64 20.00
CA GLU A 235 16.07 8.05 19.78
C GLU A 235 16.87 6.99 18.99
N GLU A 236 16.65 5.72 19.34
CA GLU A 236 17.24 4.58 18.64
C GLU A 236 16.62 4.38 17.26
N LYS A 237 17.43 3.84 16.34
CA LYS A 237 17.06 3.52 14.96
C LYS A 237 17.33 2.04 14.68
N PHE A 238 16.46 1.42 13.88
CA PHE A 238 16.45 -0.01 13.63
C PHE A 238 16.37 -0.31 12.14
N THR A 239 16.93 -1.46 11.74
CA THR A 239 16.76 -2.04 10.41
C THR A 239 15.60 -3.03 10.44
N ASP A 240 15.89 -4.31 10.62
CA ASP A 240 14.91 -5.39 10.70
C ASP A 240 14.57 -5.66 12.17
N PHE A 241 13.29 -5.88 12.48
CA PHE A 241 12.85 -6.06 13.86
C PHE A 241 11.52 -6.80 13.98
N LYS A 242 11.26 -7.28 15.20
CA LYS A 242 9.91 -7.57 15.69
C LYS A 242 9.49 -6.47 16.64
N LEU A 243 8.25 -6.01 16.55
CA LEU A 243 7.68 -4.96 17.39
C LEU A 243 6.36 -5.46 17.97
N HIS A 244 6.24 -5.39 19.30
CA HIS A 244 5.00 -5.61 20.03
C HIS A 244 4.51 -4.29 20.60
N VAL A 245 3.25 -3.94 20.34
CA VAL A 245 2.63 -2.70 20.82
C VAL A 245 1.28 -3.02 21.44
N GLU A 246 1.04 -2.51 22.64
CA GLU A 246 -0.29 -2.54 23.27
C GLU A 246 -0.81 -1.12 23.45
N PHE A 247 -1.97 -0.84 22.84
CA PHE A 247 -2.53 0.51 22.73
C PHE A 247 -4.04 0.53 22.94
N ARG A 248 -4.58 1.70 23.27
CA ARG A 248 -6.02 1.95 23.41
C ARG A 248 -6.35 3.33 22.84
N TYR A 249 -7.37 3.40 22.00
CA TYR A 249 -7.80 4.64 21.36
C TYR A 249 -9.24 5.01 21.77
N LYS A 250 -9.60 6.28 21.65
CA LYS A 250 -10.97 6.78 21.90
C LYS A 250 -11.84 6.70 20.65
N LYS A 251 -13.16 6.71 20.83
CA LYS A 251 -14.11 6.79 19.72
C LYS A 251 -13.78 7.97 18.80
N GLY A 252 -13.72 7.73 17.50
CA GLY A 252 -13.35 8.71 16.47
C GLY A 252 -11.88 9.14 16.45
N SER A 253 -11.01 8.49 17.22
CA SER A 253 -9.59 8.82 17.25
C SER A 253 -8.83 8.25 16.04
N ASN A 254 -7.69 8.86 15.74
CA ASN A 254 -6.74 8.45 14.72
C ASN A 254 -5.30 8.68 15.25
N SER A 255 -4.42 7.72 14.95
CA SER A 255 -3.00 7.66 15.29
C SER A 255 -2.34 6.64 14.34
N GLY A 256 -1.07 6.34 14.55
CA GLY A 256 -0.34 5.38 13.74
C GLY A 256 0.99 5.01 14.37
N VAL A 257 1.45 3.79 14.08
CA VAL A 257 2.80 3.33 14.44
C VAL A 257 3.61 3.25 13.16
N TYR A 258 4.58 4.15 13.01
CA TYR A 258 5.46 4.21 11.86
C TYR A 258 6.69 3.33 12.09
N LEU A 259 6.84 2.34 11.23
CA LEU A 259 7.97 1.45 11.15
C LEU A 259 9.12 2.18 10.45
N ARG A 260 10.29 2.24 11.10
CA ARG A 260 11.46 3.01 10.64
C ARG A 260 11.15 4.48 10.36
N GLY A 261 10.10 5.04 10.96
CA GLY A 261 9.63 6.40 10.70
C GLY A 261 9.03 6.61 9.31
N ARG A 262 8.71 5.55 8.57
CA ARG A 262 8.37 5.61 7.14
C ARG A 262 7.12 4.85 6.74
N TYR A 263 6.80 3.75 7.43
CA TYR A 263 5.64 2.92 7.07
C TYR A 263 4.63 2.89 8.19
N GLU A 264 3.52 3.58 8.01
CA GLU A 264 2.45 3.64 9.00
C GLU A 264 1.65 2.33 9.04
N VAL A 265 1.59 1.71 10.22
CA VAL A 265 0.53 0.76 10.57
C VAL A 265 -0.59 1.55 11.22
N GLN A 266 -1.72 1.63 10.52
CA GLN A 266 -2.81 2.56 10.86
C GLN A 266 -3.49 2.21 12.19
N ILE A 267 -3.81 3.24 12.99
CA ILE A 267 -4.66 3.12 14.18
C ILE A 267 -5.79 4.15 14.08
N GLU A 268 -7.00 3.69 13.79
CA GLU A 268 -8.18 4.56 13.80
C GLU A 268 -9.43 3.82 14.28
N ASP A 269 -10.47 4.56 14.65
CA ASP A 269 -11.77 4.01 14.99
C ASP A 269 -12.61 3.67 13.74
N SER A 270 -12.15 2.69 12.96
CA SER A 270 -12.90 2.20 11.79
C SER A 270 -14.15 1.40 12.21
N PRO A 271 -15.27 1.47 11.45
CA PRO A 271 -16.42 0.60 11.67
C PRO A 271 -16.04 -0.88 11.55
N LYS A 272 -16.46 -1.71 12.50
CA LYS A 272 -16.11 -3.15 12.54
C LYS A 272 -16.65 -3.94 11.36
N ASP A 273 -17.75 -3.50 10.78
CA ASP A 273 -18.44 -4.10 9.64
C ASP A 273 -18.05 -3.47 8.30
N ALA A 274 -17.13 -2.50 8.29
CA ALA A 274 -16.60 -1.95 7.05
C ALA A 274 -15.82 -3.00 6.26
N HIS A 275 -15.88 -2.90 4.94
CA HIS A 275 -14.96 -3.63 4.09
C HIS A 275 -13.52 -3.18 4.39
N PRO A 276 -12.57 -4.11 4.63
CA PRO A 276 -11.19 -3.76 4.91
C PRO A 276 -10.58 -2.91 3.79
N SER A 277 -9.77 -1.94 4.17
CA SER A 277 -9.08 -1.06 3.24
C SER A 277 -7.71 -0.67 3.80
N ASN A 278 -6.77 -0.34 2.91
CA ASN A 278 -5.41 0.04 3.27
C ASN A 278 -5.29 1.40 3.97
N VAL A 279 -6.37 2.19 4.05
CA VAL A 279 -6.43 3.45 4.83
C VAL A 279 -7.16 3.29 6.16
N LEU A 280 -7.74 2.12 6.44
CA LEU A 280 -8.46 1.83 7.68
C LEU A 280 -7.57 1.09 8.68
N TYR A 281 -8.12 0.82 9.87
CA TYR A 281 -7.45 0.15 10.99
C TYR A 281 -6.58 -1.05 10.56
N SER A 282 -5.32 -1.04 10.98
CA SER A 282 -4.29 -2.05 10.70
C SER A 282 -3.82 -2.17 9.23
N GLY A 283 -4.27 -1.30 8.33
CA GLY A 283 -3.66 -1.16 7.01
C GLY A 283 -2.24 -0.62 7.08
N ILE A 284 -1.40 -0.99 6.12
CA ILE A 284 -0.20 -0.20 5.84
C ILE A 284 -0.66 0.97 4.98
N TYR A 285 -0.67 2.16 5.57
CA TYR A 285 -1.47 3.29 5.10
C TYR A 285 -1.28 3.58 3.60
N GLY A 286 -2.35 3.40 2.83
CA GLY A 286 -2.37 3.63 1.38
C GLY A 286 -1.78 2.51 0.50
N PHE A 287 -1.20 1.46 1.08
CA PHE A 287 -0.61 0.35 0.31
C PHE A 287 -1.27 -1.00 0.57
N LEU A 288 -1.21 -1.51 1.79
CA LEU A 288 -1.58 -2.91 2.07
C LEU A 288 -2.87 -2.98 2.86
N THR A 289 -3.87 -3.63 2.27
CA THR A 289 -5.17 -3.88 2.89
C THR A 289 -5.07 -5.11 3.81
N PRO A 290 -5.48 -5.00 5.08
CA PRO A 290 -5.56 -6.15 5.97
C PRO A 290 -6.69 -7.10 5.51
N SER A 291 -6.57 -8.40 5.80
CA SER A 291 -7.60 -9.38 5.43
C SER A 291 -8.94 -9.13 6.10
N GLU A 292 -8.94 -8.49 7.27
CA GLU A 292 -10.14 -8.09 8.02
C GLU A 292 -9.83 -6.95 9.01
N ILE A 293 -10.88 -6.28 9.48
CA ILE A 293 -10.79 -5.33 10.60
C ILE A 293 -10.94 -6.12 11.91
N ASN A 294 -9.82 -6.54 12.52
CA ASN A 294 -9.82 -7.32 13.76
C ASN A 294 -9.73 -6.45 15.04
N SER A 295 -10.37 -5.28 15.04
CA SER A 295 -10.37 -4.37 16.20
C SER A 295 -11.35 -4.81 17.30
N LEU A 296 -10.94 -4.70 18.56
CA LEU A 296 -11.86 -4.82 19.71
C LEU A 296 -12.78 -3.60 19.89
N GLY A 297 -12.53 -2.48 19.19
CA GLY A 297 -13.27 -1.22 19.30
C GLY A 297 -12.60 -0.19 20.22
N PRO A 298 -13.18 1.00 20.35
CA PRO A 298 -12.65 2.07 21.19
C PRO A 298 -12.67 1.67 22.67
N ASP A 299 -11.80 2.30 23.45
CA ASP A 299 -11.65 2.09 24.90
C ASP A 299 -11.25 0.65 25.32
N GLN A 300 -10.89 -0.20 24.37
CA GLN A 300 -10.33 -1.53 24.60
C GLN A 300 -8.83 -1.56 24.31
N TRP A 301 -8.09 -2.35 25.08
CA TRP A 301 -6.68 -2.60 24.81
C TRP A 301 -6.54 -3.50 23.59
N GLN A 302 -5.90 -2.96 22.56
CA GLN A 302 -5.52 -3.63 21.33
C GLN A 302 -4.05 -4.06 21.40
N SER A 303 -3.67 -5.03 20.58
CA SER A 303 -2.28 -5.44 20.41
C SER A 303 -1.91 -5.57 18.94
N TYR A 304 -0.71 -5.08 18.60
CA TYR A 304 -0.02 -5.37 17.35
C TYR A 304 1.25 -6.17 17.63
N ASP A 305 1.42 -7.30 16.95
CA ASP A 305 2.72 -7.94 16.77
C ASP A 305 3.13 -7.80 15.30
N ILE A 306 4.20 -7.06 15.06
CA ILE A 306 4.68 -6.69 13.73
C ILE A 306 6.06 -7.29 13.53
N THR A 307 6.27 -7.96 12.41
CA THR A 307 7.61 -8.38 11.98
C THR A 307 7.95 -7.65 10.68
N LEU A 308 9.05 -6.89 10.68
CA LEU A 308 9.58 -6.20 9.51
C LEU A 308 10.97 -6.74 9.18
N VAL A 309 11.13 -7.29 7.97
CA VAL A 309 12.41 -7.80 7.45
C VAL A 309 12.67 -7.18 6.09
N GLY A 310 13.62 -6.24 6.01
CA GLY A 310 13.75 -5.36 4.87
C GLY A 310 12.48 -4.51 4.71
N ARG A 311 11.67 -4.84 3.70
CA ARG A 311 10.32 -4.27 3.49
C ARG A 311 9.19 -5.30 3.51
N MET A 312 9.50 -6.55 3.88
CA MET A 312 8.50 -7.59 4.06
C MET A 312 7.89 -7.45 5.45
N VAL A 313 6.58 -7.24 5.51
CA VAL A 313 5.84 -7.01 6.76
C VAL A 313 4.83 -8.12 7.03
N THR A 314 4.76 -8.53 8.28
CA THR A 314 3.65 -9.30 8.85
C THR A 314 3.04 -8.49 9.98
N VAL A 315 1.71 -8.39 10.01
CA VAL A 315 0.95 -7.69 11.06
C VAL A 315 -0.05 -8.68 11.66
N VAL A 316 0.09 -8.92 12.96
CA VAL A 316 -0.85 -9.69 13.78
C VAL A 316 -1.56 -8.70 14.71
N VAL A 317 -2.88 -8.76 14.70
CA VAL A 317 -3.76 -7.88 15.46
C VAL A 317 -4.56 -8.73 16.42
N ASN A 318 -4.44 -8.49 17.72
CA ASN A 318 -5.18 -9.25 18.75
C ASN A 318 -5.06 -10.77 18.57
N GLY A 319 -3.86 -11.25 18.25
CA GLY A 319 -3.56 -12.67 18.03
C GLY A 319 -3.94 -13.22 16.65
N LYS A 320 -4.54 -12.42 15.75
CA LYS A 320 -4.91 -12.85 14.38
C LYS A 320 -4.02 -12.18 13.34
N THR A 321 -3.41 -12.98 12.46
CA THR A 321 -2.62 -12.43 11.34
C THR A 321 -3.57 -11.80 10.31
N VAL A 322 -3.41 -10.50 10.05
CA VAL A 322 -4.23 -9.76 9.07
C VAL A 322 -3.44 -9.31 7.83
N ILE A 323 -2.11 -9.20 7.95
CA ILE A 323 -1.19 -9.05 6.81
C ILE A 323 -0.09 -10.07 6.99
N SER A 324 0.12 -10.94 6.00
CA SER A 324 1.08 -12.04 6.07
C SER A 324 2.19 -11.85 5.04
N ASN A 325 3.40 -11.55 5.52
CA ASN A 325 4.64 -11.47 4.73
C ASN A 325 4.48 -10.77 3.37
N GLN A 326 3.95 -9.54 3.37
CA GLN A 326 3.74 -8.75 2.16
C GLN A 326 4.81 -7.67 2.01
N GLU A 327 5.15 -7.33 0.76
CA GLU A 327 6.09 -6.26 0.46
C GLU A 327 5.43 -4.89 0.60
N ILE A 328 5.97 -4.00 1.44
CA ILE A 328 5.58 -2.59 1.47
C ILE A 328 6.18 -1.89 0.25
N PRO A 329 5.39 -1.29 -0.65
CA PRO A 329 5.92 -0.71 -1.88
C PRO A 329 6.90 0.44 -1.66
N GLY A 330 6.56 1.37 -0.76
CA GLY A 330 7.35 2.57 -0.47
C GLY A 330 6.93 3.23 0.85
N ILE A 331 7.46 4.42 1.12
CA ILE A 331 7.10 5.21 2.31
C ILE A 331 5.63 5.64 2.26
N THR A 332 4.96 5.70 3.41
CA THR A 332 3.60 6.23 3.54
C THR A 332 3.64 7.75 3.76
N GLY A 333 2.52 8.45 3.54
CA GLY A 333 2.42 9.85 3.96
C GLY A 333 2.69 9.99 5.45
N GLY A 334 3.20 11.14 5.87
CA GLY A 334 3.65 11.38 7.25
C GLY A 334 5.02 10.80 7.59
N ALA A 335 5.72 10.14 6.64
CA ALA A 335 7.09 9.69 6.83
C ALA A 335 8.03 10.83 7.28
N LEU A 336 9.07 10.49 8.04
CA LEU A 336 10.08 11.45 8.50
C LEU A 336 11.10 11.83 7.42
N ASP A 337 11.41 10.86 6.54
CA ASP A 337 12.37 11.00 5.45
C ASP A 337 12.11 9.92 4.39
N ALA A 338 12.71 10.08 3.20
CA ALA A 338 12.58 9.15 2.09
C ALA A 338 13.69 8.08 2.05
N ASN A 339 14.60 8.02 3.03
CA ASN A 339 15.79 7.18 2.97
C ASN A 339 15.49 5.72 3.36
N GLU A 340 14.69 5.00 2.56
CA GLU A 340 14.24 3.63 2.87
C GLU A 340 15.38 2.64 3.19
N GLY A 341 16.56 2.89 2.62
CA GLY A 341 17.79 2.13 2.83
C GLY A 341 18.34 2.17 4.26
N GLU A 342 18.11 3.26 4.97
CA GLU A 342 18.76 3.54 6.25
C GLU A 342 17.97 3.00 7.44
N PRO A 343 18.64 2.70 8.57
CA PRO A 343 17.97 2.48 9.84
C PRO A 343 17.06 3.66 10.19
N GLY A 344 15.89 3.38 10.76
CA GLY A 344 14.92 4.42 11.13
C GLY A 344 14.29 4.17 12.51
N PRO A 345 13.72 5.21 13.13
CA PRO A 345 13.14 5.13 14.47
C PRO A 345 11.77 4.41 14.46
N ILE A 346 11.23 4.12 15.63
CA ILE A 346 9.78 3.97 15.80
C ILE A 346 9.18 5.35 16.01
N TYR A 347 8.14 5.67 15.26
CA TYR A 347 7.47 6.97 15.32
C TYR A 347 5.97 6.76 15.60
N ILE A 348 5.44 7.46 16.59
CA ILE A 348 4.02 7.47 16.97
C ILE A 348 3.38 8.78 16.54
N GLN A 349 2.32 8.69 15.75
CA GLN A 349 1.50 9.83 15.35
C GLN A 349 0.60 10.27 16.51
N GLY A 350 0.83 11.47 17.03
CA GLY A 350 0.15 12.03 18.20
C GLY A 350 -0.69 13.28 17.90
N ASP A 351 -0.73 13.71 16.65
CA ASP A 351 -1.36 14.94 16.16
C ASP A 351 -2.79 14.72 15.63
N HIS A 352 -3.29 13.48 15.56
CA HIS A 352 -4.60 13.17 14.96
C HIS A 352 -5.72 12.86 15.98
N GLY A 353 -5.41 12.41 17.20
CA GLY A 353 -6.41 12.19 18.23
C GLY A 353 -5.88 11.59 19.53
N PRO A 354 -6.78 11.36 20.51
CA PRO A 354 -6.40 10.75 21.79
C PRO A 354 -5.98 9.27 21.65
N ILE A 355 -4.84 8.91 22.22
CA ILE A 355 -4.26 7.57 22.15
C ILE A 355 -3.47 7.26 23.42
N GLU A 356 -3.47 5.98 23.82
CA GLU A 356 -2.72 5.48 24.96
C GLU A 356 -1.90 4.24 24.57
N PHE A 357 -0.72 4.09 25.16
CA PHE A 357 0.17 2.94 25.01
C PHE A 357 0.62 2.46 26.38
N ARG A 358 0.57 1.15 26.63
CA ARG A 358 1.11 0.56 27.87
C ARG A 358 2.34 -0.30 27.65
N LYS A 359 2.56 -0.78 26.42
CA LYS A 359 3.78 -1.50 26.05
C LYS A 359 4.21 -1.18 24.63
N ILE A 360 5.51 -0.94 24.47
CA ILE A 360 6.19 -0.85 23.18
C ILE A 360 7.50 -1.60 23.34
N VAL A 361 7.56 -2.82 22.80
CA VAL A 361 8.70 -3.74 22.96
C VAL A 361 9.24 -4.11 21.60
N LEU A 362 10.53 -3.86 21.36
CA LEU A 362 11.18 -4.13 20.08
C LEU A 362 12.27 -5.18 20.26
N THR A 363 12.33 -6.16 19.36
CA THR A 363 13.43 -7.13 19.26
C THR A 363 14.16 -6.91 17.94
N PRO A 364 15.36 -6.30 17.93
CA PRO A 364 16.08 -5.99 16.70
C PRO A 364 16.75 -7.23 16.13
N ALA A 365 16.99 -7.26 14.83
CA ALA A 365 17.93 -8.20 14.22
C ALA A 365 19.37 -7.85 14.64
N VAL A 366 20.22 -8.87 14.82
CA VAL A 366 21.63 -8.71 15.24
C VAL A 366 22.64 -9.12 14.17
N ASN A 367 22.21 -9.81 13.12
CA ASN A 367 23.05 -10.01 11.94
C ASN A 367 22.93 -8.81 11.01
N LYS A 368 24.08 -8.21 10.68
CA LYS A 368 24.18 -7.14 9.68
C LYS A 368 24.11 -7.72 8.27
#